data_AF-A0A957AQV9-F1
#
_entry.id   AF-A0A957AQV9-F1
#
_cell.length_a   1.000
_cell.length_b   1.000
_cell.length_c   1.000
_cell.angle_alpha   90.00
_cell.angle_beta   90.00
_cell.angle_gamma   90.00
#
_symmetry.space_group_name_H-M   'P 1'
#
loop_
_entity.id
_entity.type
_entity.pdbx_description
1 polymer ?
#
loop_
_entity_poly.entity_id
_entity_poly.type
_entity_poly.pdbx_seq_one_letter_code
_entity_poly.pdbx_strand_id
1 'polypeptide(L)'
;SNRQRLLEEMANHLRPDGRIVVSNWQFLTNPRQQHKILPWESVGIDPSRLESHDFLLSWGRGGSGSRYVAYLDREAMNEAATSAGLRVVNQFRADGREGDLNLYTILAS
;
A
#
# COMPACT_ATOMS: atom_id res chain seq x y z
N SER A 1 -0.94 12.58 4.79
CA SER A 1 0.10 11.54 4.96
C SER A 1 1.06 11.54 3.77
N ASN A 2 2.19 10.83 3.83
CA ASN A 2 3.14 10.64 2.73
C ASN A 2 2.48 9.92 1.56
N ARG A 3 1.62 8.94 1.83
CA ARG A 3 0.83 8.24 0.81
C ARG A 3 -0.10 9.17 0.05
N GLN A 4 -0.84 10.01 0.78
CA GLN A 4 -1.70 11.02 0.19
C GLN A 4 -0.91 12.01 -0.68
N ARG A 5 0.23 12.52 -0.17
CA ARG A 5 1.09 13.43 -0.93
C ARG A 5 1.60 12.80 -2.23
N LEU A 6 1.99 11.52 -2.19
CA LEU A 6 2.39 10.79 -3.39
C LEU A 6 1.24 10.69 -4.41
N LEU A 7 0.02 10.41 -3.96
CA LEU A 7 -1.17 10.39 -4.83
C LEU A 7 -1.51 11.76 -5.42
N GLU A 8 -1.39 12.83 -4.63
CA GLU A 8 -1.55 14.22 -5.08
C GLU A 8 -0.50 14.58 -6.15
N GLU A 9 0.77 14.23 -5.93
CA GLU A 9 1.84 14.42 -6.91
C GLU A 9 1.57 13.64 -8.20
N MET A 10 1.11 12.39 -8.11
CA MET A 10 0.70 11.61 -9.28
C MET A 10 -0.48 12.26 -10.01
N ALA A 11 -1.48 12.77 -9.28
CA ALA A 11 -2.65 13.44 -9.85
C ALA A 11 -2.25 14.69 -10.66
N ASN A 12 -1.33 15.49 -10.12
CA ASN A 12 -0.84 16.72 -10.76
C ASN A 12 -0.09 16.47 -12.09
N HIS A 13 0.41 15.25 -12.30
CA HIS A 13 1.06 14.85 -13.54
C HIS A 13 0.14 14.07 -14.49
N LEU A 14 -1.13 13.88 -14.12
CA LEU A 14 -2.09 13.13 -14.92
C LEU A 14 -2.59 14.00 -16.09
N ARG A 15 -2.46 13.49 -17.31
CA ARG A 15 -3.09 14.11 -18.50
C ARG A 15 -4.62 14.01 -18.41
N PRO A 16 -5.37 14.87 -19.13
CA PRO A 16 -6.80 14.67 -19.31
C PRO A 16 -7.11 13.23 -19.73
N ASP A 17 -8.16 12.64 -19.14
CA ASP A 17 -8.55 11.23 -19.31
C ASP A 17 -7.50 10.17 -18.92
N GLY A 18 -6.39 10.59 -18.30
CA GLY A 18 -5.41 9.69 -17.73
C GLY A 18 -5.99 8.82 -16.61
N ARG A 19 -5.29 7.71 -16.32
CA ARG A 19 -5.60 6.83 -15.20
C ARG A 19 -4.36 6.56 -14.38
N ILE A 20 -4.54 6.47 -13.07
CA ILE A 20 -3.54 5.91 -12.15
C ILE A 20 -4.05 4.53 -11.75
N VAL A 21 -3.19 3.52 -11.85
CA VAL A 21 -3.49 2.16 -11.41
C VAL A 21 -2.54 1.81 -10.28
N VAL A 22 -3.10 1.57 -9.10
CA VAL A 22 -2.34 1.22 -7.90
C VAL A 22 -2.66 -0.22 -7.52
N SER A 23 -1.63 -0.98 -7.16
CA SER A 23 -1.76 -2.32 -6.58
C SER A 23 -1.20 -2.30 -5.15
N ASN A 24 -2.07 -2.45 -4.15
CA ASN A 24 -1.69 -2.47 -2.74
C ASN A 24 -1.69 -3.90 -2.23
N TRP A 25 -0.54 -4.36 -1.74
CA TRP A 25 -0.40 -5.72 -1.24
C TRP A 25 -1.20 -5.94 0.05
N GLN A 26 -2.10 -6.92 0.02
CA GLN A 26 -3.03 -7.23 1.10
C GLN A 26 -2.48 -8.30 2.05
N PHE A 27 -1.19 -8.22 2.39
CA PHE A 27 -0.49 -9.26 3.16
C PHE A 27 -1.10 -9.53 4.54
N LEU A 28 -1.78 -8.55 5.14
CA LEU A 28 -2.50 -8.73 6.40
C LEU A 28 -3.71 -9.68 6.28
N THR A 29 -4.20 -10.02 5.09
CA THR A 29 -5.27 -11.04 4.95
C THR A 29 -4.71 -12.47 4.87
N ASN A 30 -3.38 -12.63 4.76
CA ASN A 30 -2.74 -13.91 4.60
C ASN A 30 -1.89 -14.28 5.84
N PRO A 31 -2.29 -15.30 6.63
CA PRO A 31 -1.56 -15.68 7.83
C PRO A 31 -0.07 -15.93 7.58
N ARG A 32 0.31 -16.59 6.47
CA ARG A 32 1.72 -16.88 6.17
C ARG A 32 2.55 -15.63 5.93
N GLN A 33 1.94 -14.55 5.45
CA GLN A 33 2.64 -13.28 5.24
C GLN A 33 2.71 -12.46 6.53
N GLN A 34 1.68 -12.52 7.38
CA GLN A 34 1.72 -11.88 8.71
C GLN A 34 2.88 -12.39 9.58
N HIS A 35 3.23 -13.68 9.49
CA HIS A 35 4.38 -14.26 10.20
C HIS A 35 5.73 -13.61 9.82
N LYS A 36 5.78 -12.83 8.74
CA LYS A 36 6.98 -12.12 8.30
C LYS A 36 7.12 -10.75 8.94
N ILE A 37 6.12 -10.24 9.65
CA ILE A 37 6.17 -8.92 10.29
C ILE A 37 7.26 -8.93 11.36
N LEU A 38 8.09 -7.90 11.35
CA LEU A 38 9.21 -7.69 12.25
C LEU A 38 8.96 -6.46 13.13
N PRO A 39 9.50 -6.42 14.35
CA PRO A 39 9.51 -5.21 15.17
C PRO A 39 10.40 -4.14 14.54
N TRP A 40 9.97 -2.88 14.58
CA TRP A 40 10.73 -1.74 14.03
C TRP A 40 12.05 -1.49 14.77
N GLU A 41 12.10 -1.88 16.05
CA GLU A 41 13.28 -1.84 16.90
C GLU A 41 14.43 -2.69 16.33
N SER A 42 14.12 -3.73 15.54
CA SER A 42 15.13 -4.58 14.89
C SER A 42 16.01 -3.85 13.87
N VAL A 43 15.56 -2.68 13.40
CA VAL A 43 16.29 -1.81 12.46
C VAL A 43 16.55 -0.41 13.03
N GLY A 44 16.31 -0.20 14.33
CA GLY A 44 16.58 1.07 15.01
C GLY A 44 15.76 2.26 14.51
N ILE A 45 14.57 2.02 13.94
CA ILE A 45 13.67 3.08 13.48
C ILE A 45 12.72 3.47 14.60
N ASP A 46 12.66 4.76 14.92
CA ASP A 46 11.71 5.32 15.87
C ASP A 46 10.27 5.21 15.34
N PRO A 47 9.36 4.51 16.05
CA PRO A 47 7.97 4.38 15.65
C PRO A 47 7.23 5.72 15.47
N SER A 48 7.67 6.81 16.12
CA SER A 48 7.07 8.14 15.97
C SER A 48 7.19 8.71 14.55
N ARG A 49 8.11 8.18 13.74
CA ARG A 49 8.36 8.59 12.35
C ARG A 49 7.52 7.81 11.34
N LEU A 50 6.76 6.82 11.80
CA LEU A 50 5.98 5.93 10.96
C LEU A 50 4.53 6.43 10.84
N GLU A 51 3.91 6.10 9.73
CA GLU A 51 2.48 6.31 9.57
C GLU A 51 1.71 5.08 10.06
N SER A 52 0.43 5.27 10.43
CA SER A 52 -0.45 4.14 10.71
C SER A 52 -0.45 3.16 9.52
N HIS A 53 -0.48 1.87 9.82
CA HIS A 53 -0.39 0.78 8.83
C HIS A 53 0.93 0.69 8.05
N ASP A 54 2.01 1.22 8.62
CA ASP A 54 3.38 0.95 8.20
C ASP A 54 3.94 -0.31 8.87
N PHE A 55 4.47 -1.23 8.07
CA PHE A 55 5.00 -2.49 8.56
C PHE A 55 6.43 -2.72 8.06
N LEU A 56 7.21 -3.40 8.90
CA LEU A 56 8.48 -3.99 8.52
C LEU A 56 8.27 -5.49 8.31
N LEU A 57 8.64 -6.02 7.15
CA LEU A 57 8.54 -7.46 6.86
C LEU A 57 9.92 -8.04 6.55
N SER A 58 10.14 -9.28 6.96
CA SER A 58 11.29 -10.06 6.50
C SER A 58 11.22 -10.32 5.00
N TRP A 59 12.40 -10.38 4.37
CA TRP A 59 12.59 -10.56 2.94
C TRP A 59 13.81 -11.44 2.64
N GLY A 60 13.67 -12.27 1.60
CA GLY A 60 14.70 -13.23 1.15
C GLY A 60 14.54 -14.63 1.75
N ARG A 61 14.89 -15.67 0.99
CA ARG A 61 15.00 -17.05 1.52
C ARG A 61 16.36 -17.19 2.20
N GLY A 62 16.38 -17.39 3.52
CA GLY A 62 17.62 -17.58 4.30
C GLY A 62 18.42 -16.30 4.57
N GLY A 63 17.87 -15.12 4.24
CA GLY A 63 18.49 -13.82 4.50
C GLY A 63 17.87 -13.10 5.70
N SER A 64 18.62 -12.18 6.29
CA SER A 64 18.19 -11.23 7.33
C SER A 64 17.63 -9.93 6.74
N GLY A 65 17.10 -9.99 5.51
CA GLY A 65 16.61 -8.81 4.82
C GLY A 65 15.30 -8.31 5.43
N SER A 66 15.13 -7.00 5.48
CA SER A 66 13.90 -6.34 5.93
C SER A 66 13.43 -5.38 4.85
N ARG A 67 12.11 -5.24 4.71
CA ARG A 67 11.49 -4.28 3.79
C ARG A 67 10.34 -3.55 4.46
N TYR A 68 10.25 -2.26 4.18
CA TYR A 68 9.08 -1.45 4.50
C TYR A 68 7.91 -1.84 3.59
N VAL A 69 6.71 -1.91 4.16
CA VAL A 69 5.46 -2.10 3.44
C VAL A 69 4.40 -1.21 4.07
N ALA A 70 3.80 -0.33 3.27
CA ALA A 70 2.59 0.39 3.66
C ALA A 70 1.35 -0.44 3.28
N TYR A 71 0.50 -0.73 4.25
CA TYR A 71 -0.79 -1.38 4.01
C TYR A 71 -1.88 -0.33 3.79
N LEU A 72 -2.63 -0.47 2.70
CA LEU A 72 -3.84 0.30 2.45
C LEU A 72 -4.94 -0.69 2.04
N ASP A 73 -6.06 -0.63 2.76
CA ASP A 73 -7.28 -1.32 2.36
C ASP A 73 -8.15 -0.43 1.46
N ARG A 74 -9.40 -0.85 1.25
CA ARG A 74 -10.35 -0.13 0.39
C ARG A 74 -10.68 1.25 0.92
N GLU A 75 -10.91 1.37 2.22
CA GLU A 75 -11.31 2.62 2.86
C GLU A 75 -10.16 3.62 2.82
N ALA A 76 -8.97 3.21 3.25
CA ALA A 76 -7.77 4.05 3.21
C ALA A 76 -7.41 4.51 1.78
N MET A 77 -7.58 3.64 0.76
CA MET A 77 -7.37 4.04 -0.65
C MET A 77 -8.43 5.03 -1.14
N ASN A 78 -9.70 4.87 -0.74
CA ASN A 78 -10.77 5.78 -1.12
C ASN A 78 -10.54 7.17 -0.52
N GLU A 79 -10.20 7.23 0.77
CA GLU A 79 -9.87 8.48 1.46
C GLU A 79 -8.68 9.18 0.79
N ALA A 80 -7.59 8.44 0.55
CA ALA A 80 -6.41 9.00 -0.09
C ALA A 80 -6.69 9.51 -1.51
N ALA A 81 -7.53 8.79 -2.28
CA ALA A 81 -7.96 9.24 -3.61
C ALA A 81 -8.78 10.54 -3.52
N THR A 82 -9.79 10.59 -2.65
CA THR A 82 -10.63 11.78 -2.46
C THR A 82 -9.80 12.99 -2.03
N SER A 83 -8.89 12.81 -1.08
CA SER A 83 -8.01 13.90 -0.65
C SER A 83 -7.07 14.39 -1.75
N ALA A 84 -6.69 13.51 -2.69
CA ALA A 84 -5.88 13.86 -3.86
C ALA A 84 -6.67 14.48 -5.03
N GLY A 85 -7.98 14.74 -4.85
CA GLY A 85 -8.84 15.21 -5.93
C GLY A 85 -9.09 14.17 -7.04
N LEU A 86 -8.89 12.89 -6.72
CA LEU A 86 -9.14 11.77 -7.63
C LEU A 86 -10.45 11.06 -7.25
N ARG A 87 -11.05 10.37 -8.23
CA ARG A 87 -12.18 9.46 -8.03
C ARG A 87 -11.78 8.02 -8.32
N VAL A 88 -12.38 7.09 -7.57
CA VAL A 88 -12.23 5.66 -7.80
C VAL A 88 -13.13 5.23 -8.95
N VAL A 89 -12.53 4.76 -10.03
CA VAL A 89 -13.23 4.24 -11.22
C VAL A 89 -13.62 2.78 -11.02
N ASN A 90 -12.71 1.98 -10.46
CA ASN A 90 -12.94 0.58 -10.16
C ASN A 90 -11.97 0.13 -9.05
N GLN A 91 -12.36 -0.87 -8.28
CA GLN A 91 -11.53 -1.42 -7.24
C GLN A 91 -11.84 -2.90 -6.99
N PHE A 92 -10.84 -3.77 -7.17
CA PHE A 92 -11.01 -5.22 -7.09
C PHE A 92 -9.79 -5.90 -6.48
N ARG A 93 -9.97 -7.12 -6.01
CA ARG A 93 -8.85 -7.95 -5.53
C ARG A 93 -8.44 -8.95 -6.61
N ALA A 94 -7.15 -9.23 -6.69
CA ALA A 94 -6.59 -10.23 -7.59
C ALA A 94 -5.27 -10.80 -7.02
N ASP A 95 -4.67 -11.73 -7.76
CA ASP A 95 -3.40 -12.40 -7.48
C ASP A 95 -3.35 -13.32 -6.26
N GLY A 96 -2.27 -14.10 -6.20
CA GLY A 96 -2.09 -15.12 -5.18
C GLY A 96 -2.94 -16.35 -5.43
N ARG A 97 -2.73 -17.38 -4.61
CA ARG A 97 -3.42 -18.67 -4.74
C ARG A 97 -4.94 -18.54 -4.58
N GLU A 98 -5.37 -17.68 -3.66
CA GLU A 98 -6.79 -17.46 -3.35
C GLU A 98 -7.41 -16.30 -4.15
N GLY A 99 -6.63 -15.65 -5.04
CA GLY A 99 -7.11 -14.58 -5.91
C GLY A 99 -7.37 -13.24 -5.22
N ASP A 100 -6.89 -13.04 -3.99
CA ASP A 100 -7.22 -11.88 -3.16
C ASP A 100 -6.01 -11.13 -2.57
N LEU A 101 -4.80 -11.46 -3.04
CA LEU A 101 -3.53 -11.03 -2.44
C LEU A 101 -3.22 -9.55 -2.65
N ASN A 102 -3.71 -8.94 -3.72
CA ASN A 102 -3.52 -7.54 -4.03
C ASN A 102 -4.88 -6.84 -4.19
N LEU A 103 -4.95 -5.60 -3.71
CA LEU A 103 -6.05 -4.68 -3.98
C LEU A 103 -5.64 -3.76 -5.12
N TYR A 104 -6.32 -3.87 -6.25
CA TYR A 104 -6.16 -2.97 -7.38
C TYR A 104 -7.17 -1.84 -7.28
N THR A 105 -6.69 -0.59 -7.43
CA THR A 105 -7.53 0.61 -7.50
C THR A 105 -7.21 1.38 -8.77
N ILE A 106 -8.23 1.64 -9.59
CA ILE A 106 -8.12 2.47 -10.80
C ILE A 106 -8.69 3.85 -10.46
N LEU A 107 -7.88 4.89 -10.64
CA LEU A 107 -8.19 6.27 -10.30
C LEU A 107 -8.19 7.16 -11.54
N ALA A 108 -8.99 8.21 -11.51
CA ALA A 108 -9.02 9.29 -12.49
C ALA A 108 -9.17 10.65 -11.78
N SER A 109 -8.76 11.73 -12.43
CA SER A 109 -9.15 13.10 -12.04
C SER A 109 -10.65 13.34 -12.22
#